data_AF-A0A7X7FL23-F1
#
_entry.id   AF-A0A7X7FL23-F1
#
_cell.length_a   1.000
_cell.length_b   1.000
_cell.length_c   1.000
_cell.angle_alpha   90.00
_cell.angle_beta   90.00
_cell.angle_gamma   90.00
#
_symmetry.space_group_name_H-M   'P 1'
#
loop_
_entity.id
_entity.type
_entity.pdbx_description
1 polymer ?
#
loop_
_entity_poly.entity_id
_entity_poly.type
_entity_poly.pdbx_seq_one_letter_code
_entity_poly.pdbx_strand_id
1 'polypeptide(L)'
;MSLGYRVLRPRIILGAFVAFLVIGATPALAWGPATHMKLGGDLLGQLGLLPAAVAALLARYRRDYLFGNLVADMVIAKRLSRIRQFCHHWATGFAILEDATTDASRAFALGYLSHLAADTVAHNKFIPRQMTLTRSTVSFGHLYWELRADSTIGPHHWGELRLVLGEVFDEHEHSLHSRFT
;
A
#
# COMPACT_ATOMS: atom_id res chain seq x y z
N MET A 1 44.31 10.07 -25.20
CA MET A 1 43.88 10.65 -23.91
C MET A 1 42.74 9.78 -23.39
N SER A 2 43.04 8.83 -22.48
CA SER A 2 42.06 7.85 -21.99
C SER A 2 41.26 8.47 -20.83
N LEU A 3 39.95 8.62 -20.99
CA LEU A 3 39.05 9.10 -19.94
C LEU A 3 38.84 7.96 -18.93
N GLY A 4 39.60 7.98 -17.83
CA GLY A 4 39.45 7.02 -16.75
C GLY A 4 38.16 7.27 -15.97
N TYR A 5 37.11 6.52 -16.27
CA TYR A 5 35.90 6.50 -15.45
C TYR A 5 36.24 5.91 -14.08
N ARG A 6 36.32 6.77 -13.05
CA ARG A 6 36.46 6.32 -11.65
C ARG A 6 35.13 5.72 -11.21
N VAL A 7 35.08 4.38 -11.11
CA VAL A 7 33.95 3.67 -10.53
C VAL A 7 33.79 4.12 -9.07
N LEU A 8 32.66 4.74 -8.73
CA LEU A 8 32.35 5.14 -7.36
C LEU A 8 32.32 3.89 -6.47
N ARG A 9 33.03 3.92 -5.35
CA ARG A 9 33.06 2.80 -4.41
C ARG A 9 31.63 2.56 -3.88
N PRO A 10 31.14 1.31 -3.82
CA PRO A 10 29.74 1.01 -3.43
C PRO A 10 29.35 1.57 -2.05
N ARG A 11 30.32 1.72 -1.13
CA ARG A 11 30.12 2.37 0.17
C ARG A 11 29.78 3.86 0.08
N ILE A 12 30.30 4.57 -0.92
CA ILE A 12 30.01 5.99 -1.16
C ILE A 12 28.61 6.13 -1.75
N ILE A 13 28.21 5.21 -2.65
CA ILE A 13 26.85 5.16 -3.21
C ILE A 13 25.84 4.87 -2.09
N LEU A 14 26.11 3.89 -1.24
CA LEU A 14 25.27 3.56 -0.09
C LEU A 14 25.21 4.72 0.91
N GLY A 15 26.34 5.36 1.20
CA GLY A 15 26.40 6.53 2.09
C GLY A 15 25.62 7.72 1.54
N ALA A 16 25.71 7.99 0.25
CA ALA A 16 24.94 9.06 -0.42
C ALA A 16 23.44 8.72 -0.47
N PHE A 17 23.09 7.45 -0.69
CA PHE A 17 21.70 6.98 -0.65
C PHE A 17 21.09 7.14 0.75
N VAL A 18 21.81 6.73 1.80
CA VAL A 18 21.38 6.90 3.20
C VAL A 18 21.30 8.38 3.57
N ALA A 19 22.27 9.19 3.18
CA ALA A 19 22.24 10.64 3.43
C ALA A 19 21.07 11.33 2.71
N PHE A 20 20.75 10.91 1.48
CA PHE A 20 19.60 11.39 0.73
C PHE A 20 18.27 11.04 1.43
N LEU A 21 18.14 9.84 2.01
CA LEU A 21 16.96 9.44 2.79
C LEU A 21 16.77 10.27 4.07
N VAL A 22 17.85 10.84 4.63
CA VAL A 22 17.82 11.50 5.95
C VAL A 22 17.64 13.02 5.88
N ILE A 23 18.16 13.71 4.85
CA ILE A 23 18.38 15.17 4.91
C ILE A 23 17.22 16.03 4.31
N GLY A 24 16.28 15.48 3.56
CA GLY A 24 15.20 16.24 2.87
C GLY A 24 13.88 16.42 3.64
N ALA A 25 13.90 16.81 4.92
CA ALA A 25 12.78 16.65 5.84
C ALA A 25 11.65 17.72 5.76
N THR A 26 10.52 17.33 5.15
CA THR A 26 9.17 17.65 5.63
C THR A 26 8.29 16.40 5.54
N PRO A 27 7.36 16.14 6.47
CA PRO A 27 6.51 14.95 6.43
C PRO A 27 5.62 15.01 5.19
N ALA A 28 5.67 13.96 4.38
CA ALA A 28 5.05 13.95 3.07
C ALA A 28 4.38 12.57 2.89
N LEU A 29 3.04 12.58 2.82
CA LEU A 29 2.04 11.50 2.76
C LEU A 29 1.79 10.81 1.38
N ALA A 30 2.66 9.93 0.88
CA ALA A 30 2.29 8.92 -0.16
C ALA A 30 2.08 7.57 0.52
N TRP A 31 1.26 6.65 0.02
CA TRP A 31 0.84 5.55 0.88
C TRP A 31 1.53 4.25 0.49
N GLY A 32 2.49 3.82 1.31
CA GLY A 32 2.99 2.46 1.30
C GLY A 32 2.16 1.56 2.23
N PRO A 33 2.52 0.28 2.35
CA PRO A 33 1.73 -0.70 3.10
C PRO A 33 1.56 -0.34 4.58
N ALA A 34 2.54 0.34 5.21
CA ALA A 34 2.37 0.78 6.60
C ALA A 34 1.37 1.95 6.70
N THR A 35 1.36 2.84 5.72
CA THR A 35 0.36 3.91 5.69
C THR A 35 -1.03 3.36 5.41
N HIS A 36 -1.18 2.40 4.50
CA HIS A 36 -2.46 1.69 4.30
C HIS A 36 -2.91 0.97 5.58
N MET A 37 -2.02 0.31 6.30
CA MET A 37 -2.35 -0.31 7.60
C MET A 37 -2.88 0.74 8.58
N LYS A 38 -2.22 1.91 8.68
CA LYS A 38 -2.69 3.00 9.54
C LYS A 38 -4.07 3.49 9.13
N LEU A 39 -4.30 3.77 7.84
CA LEU A 39 -5.59 4.29 7.36
C LEU A 39 -6.73 3.29 7.55
N GLY A 40 -6.48 2.00 7.31
CA GLY A 40 -7.43 0.94 7.61
C GLY A 40 -7.72 0.84 9.11
N GLY A 41 -6.67 0.92 9.95
CA GLY A 41 -6.80 0.95 11.40
C GLY A 41 -7.61 2.14 11.92
N ASP A 42 -7.37 3.35 11.39
CA ASP A 42 -8.10 4.57 11.73
C ASP A 42 -9.58 4.44 11.36
N LEU A 43 -9.90 3.91 10.17
CA LEU A 43 -11.29 3.65 9.75
C LEU A 43 -12.00 2.70 10.70
N LEU A 44 -11.32 1.62 11.10
CA LEU A 44 -11.85 0.67 12.08
C LEU A 44 -11.94 1.26 13.50
N GLY A 45 -11.21 2.33 13.80
CA GLY A 45 -11.37 3.13 15.02
C GLY A 45 -12.57 4.06 14.98
N GLN A 46 -13.14 4.30 13.79
CA GLN A 46 -14.23 5.25 13.54
C GLN A 46 -15.47 4.58 12.94
N LEU A 47 -15.72 3.30 13.26
CA LEU A 47 -16.84 2.53 12.71
C LEU A 47 -18.21 3.20 12.91
N GLY A 48 -18.37 4.03 13.94
CA GLY A 48 -19.60 4.79 14.18
C GLY A 48 -19.93 5.83 13.10
N LEU A 49 -18.97 6.15 12.21
CA LEU A 49 -19.19 7.02 11.04
C LEU A 49 -19.72 6.24 9.83
N LEU A 50 -19.76 4.90 9.89
CA LEU A 50 -20.21 4.05 8.80
C LEU A 50 -21.68 3.63 8.98
N PRO A 51 -22.37 3.25 7.90
CA PRO A 51 -23.67 2.58 8.01
C PRO A 51 -23.59 1.36 8.93
N ALA A 52 -24.60 1.17 9.79
CA ALA A 52 -24.57 0.18 10.87
C ALA A 52 -24.24 -1.26 10.40
N ALA A 53 -24.76 -1.67 9.24
CA ALA A 53 -24.47 -2.99 8.67
C ALA A 53 -22.99 -3.14 8.28
N VAL A 54 -22.40 -2.10 7.68
CA VAL A 54 -20.97 -2.09 7.33
C VAL A 54 -20.11 -2.05 8.59
N ALA A 55 -20.48 -1.21 9.56
CA ALA A 55 -19.78 -1.13 10.84
C ALA A 55 -19.73 -2.50 11.56
N ALA A 56 -20.87 -3.19 11.63
CA ALA A 56 -20.96 -4.51 12.24
C ALA A 56 -20.14 -5.57 11.48
N LEU A 57 -20.18 -5.55 10.15
CA LEU A 57 -19.39 -6.43 9.29
C LEU A 57 -17.88 -6.24 9.54
N LEU A 58 -17.40 -5.00 9.47
CA LEU A 58 -15.99 -4.67 9.65
C LEU A 58 -15.51 -4.89 11.08
N ALA A 59 -16.36 -4.65 12.08
CA ALA A 59 -16.04 -4.98 13.47
C ALA A 59 -15.80 -6.49 13.66
N ARG A 60 -16.63 -7.32 13.00
CA ARG A 60 -16.57 -8.78 13.12
C ARG A 60 -15.42 -9.39 12.31
N TYR A 61 -15.17 -8.89 11.10
CA TYR A 61 -14.17 -9.40 10.16
C TYR A 61 -13.02 -8.41 9.94
N ARG A 62 -12.54 -7.83 11.06
CA ARG A 62 -11.49 -6.81 11.07
C ARG A 62 -10.23 -7.24 10.33
N ARG A 63 -9.83 -8.50 10.50
CA ARG A 63 -8.58 -9.03 9.93
C ARG A 63 -8.69 -9.23 8.42
N ASP A 64 -9.81 -9.78 7.95
CA ASP A 64 -10.10 -9.94 6.53
C ASP A 64 -10.11 -8.58 5.81
N TYR A 65 -10.76 -7.59 6.42
CA TYR A 65 -10.74 -6.20 5.94
C TYR A 65 -9.31 -5.65 5.85
N LEU A 66 -8.52 -5.76 6.92
CA LEU A 66 -7.14 -5.27 6.93
C LEU A 66 -6.28 -5.99 5.89
N PHE A 67 -6.46 -7.29 5.72
CA PHE A 67 -5.76 -8.07 4.70
C PHE A 67 -6.11 -7.58 3.29
N GLY A 68 -7.41 -7.39 2.99
CA GLY A 68 -7.86 -6.83 1.71
C GLY A 68 -7.30 -5.42 1.44
N ASN A 69 -7.20 -4.59 2.47
CA ASN A 69 -6.62 -3.25 2.39
C ASN A 69 -5.10 -3.22 2.16
N LEU A 70 -4.43 -4.36 2.26
CA LEU A 70 -2.98 -4.49 2.06
C LEU A 70 -2.60 -5.30 0.82
N VAL A 71 -3.49 -6.19 0.37
CA VAL A 71 -3.12 -7.22 -0.60
C VAL A 71 -2.80 -6.65 -1.98
N ALA A 72 -3.36 -5.49 -2.34
CA ALA A 72 -3.06 -4.80 -3.59
C ALA A 72 -1.58 -4.41 -3.71
N ASP A 73 -0.93 -4.00 -2.61
CA ASP A 73 0.50 -3.74 -2.53
C ASP A 73 1.34 -5.02 -2.57
N MET A 74 0.82 -6.11 -2.01
CA MET A 74 1.56 -7.38 -1.90
C MET A 74 1.58 -8.22 -3.18
N VAL A 75 0.53 -8.14 -4.00
CA VAL A 75 0.50 -8.80 -5.31
C VAL A 75 1.65 -8.30 -6.21
N ILE A 76 2.15 -7.08 -5.96
CA ILE A 76 3.34 -6.51 -6.61
C ILE A 76 4.64 -7.20 -6.14
N ALA A 77 4.73 -7.58 -4.85
CA ALA A 77 5.93 -8.18 -4.28
C ALA A 77 6.17 -9.65 -4.73
N LYS A 78 5.11 -10.43 -5.01
CA LYS A 78 5.25 -11.84 -5.44
C LYS A 78 5.53 -12.01 -6.94
N ARG A 79 5.26 -11.03 -7.82
CA ARG A 79 5.42 -11.19 -9.29
C ARG A 79 5.84 -9.88 -9.99
N LEU A 80 7.10 -9.50 -9.85
CA LEU A 80 7.76 -8.51 -10.69
C LEU A 80 7.80 -9.00 -12.16
N SER A 81 6.81 -8.66 -12.98
CA SER A 81 7.00 -8.15 -14.37
C SER A 81 5.73 -8.06 -15.23
N ARG A 82 4.55 -8.58 -14.83
CA ARG A 82 3.35 -8.48 -15.68
C ARG A 82 2.04 -8.10 -14.98
N ILE A 83 1.98 -8.13 -13.65
CA ILE A 83 0.75 -7.94 -12.86
C ILE A 83 0.60 -6.49 -12.35
N ARG A 84 1.61 -5.64 -12.57
CA ARG A 84 1.62 -4.23 -12.11
C ARG A 84 0.37 -3.43 -12.53
N GLN A 85 -0.34 -3.87 -13.57
CA GLN A 85 -1.53 -3.17 -14.04
C GLN A 85 -2.81 -3.58 -13.31
N PHE A 86 -3.05 -4.82 -12.88
CA PHE A 86 -4.41 -5.24 -12.47
C PHE A 86 -4.79 -4.99 -11.00
N CYS A 87 -3.80 -4.81 -10.12
CA CYS A 87 -4.03 -4.67 -8.67
C CYS A 87 -4.58 -3.30 -8.24
N HIS A 88 -4.61 -2.30 -9.12
CA HIS A 88 -5.04 -0.94 -8.77
C HIS A 88 -6.24 -0.47 -9.62
N HIS A 89 -7.11 -1.41 -10.00
CA HIS A 89 -8.32 -1.14 -10.77
C HIS A 89 -9.57 -1.27 -9.92
N TRP A 90 -10.44 -0.27 -9.98
CA TRP A 90 -11.78 -0.30 -9.37
C TRP A 90 -12.60 -1.50 -9.83
N ALA A 91 -12.52 -1.87 -11.12
CA ALA A 91 -13.21 -3.03 -11.66
C ALA A 91 -12.82 -4.33 -10.91
N THR A 92 -11.54 -4.50 -10.56
CA THR A 92 -11.08 -5.64 -9.76
C THR A 92 -11.71 -5.63 -8.38
N GLY A 93 -11.68 -4.50 -7.67
CA GLY A 93 -12.27 -4.38 -6.33
C GLY A 93 -13.78 -4.64 -6.31
N PHE A 94 -14.52 -4.10 -7.29
CA PHE A 94 -15.95 -4.34 -7.39
C PHE A 94 -16.28 -5.79 -7.75
N ALA A 95 -15.49 -6.41 -8.62
CA ALA A 95 -15.68 -7.81 -8.97
C ALA A 95 -15.41 -8.75 -7.78
N ILE A 96 -14.40 -8.46 -6.95
CA ILE A 96 -14.16 -9.19 -5.68
C ILE A 96 -15.36 -9.04 -4.74
N LEU A 97 -15.96 -7.84 -4.67
CA LEU A 97 -17.15 -7.59 -3.85
C LEU A 97 -18.40 -8.32 -4.37
N GLU A 98 -18.58 -8.37 -5.69
CA GLU A 98 -19.71 -9.05 -6.33
C GLU A 98 -19.65 -10.58 -6.13
N ASP A 99 -18.46 -11.16 -6.20
CA ASP A 99 -18.23 -12.59 -5.96
C ASP A 99 -18.33 -13.00 -4.48
N ALA A 100 -18.33 -12.04 -3.56
CA ALA A 100 -18.23 -12.30 -2.13
C ALA A 100 -19.50 -13.01 -1.59
N THR A 101 -19.35 -14.31 -1.32
CA THR A 101 -20.44 -15.16 -0.82
C THR A 101 -20.52 -15.18 0.71
N THR A 102 -19.39 -14.94 1.39
CA THR A 102 -19.27 -14.93 2.85
C THR A 102 -19.13 -13.51 3.39
N ASP A 103 -19.39 -13.32 4.68
CA ASP A 103 -19.17 -12.02 5.31
C ASP A 103 -17.66 -11.67 5.40
N ALA A 104 -16.79 -12.67 5.56
CA ALA A 104 -15.34 -12.50 5.54
C ALA A 104 -14.85 -11.98 4.18
N SER A 105 -15.30 -12.61 3.08
CA SER A 105 -14.96 -12.16 1.71
C SER A 105 -15.54 -10.78 1.40
N ARG A 106 -16.71 -10.42 1.93
CA ARG A 106 -17.25 -9.05 1.80
C ARG A 106 -16.38 -8.03 2.53
N ALA A 107 -15.97 -8.33 3.76
CA ALA A 107 -15.08 -7.46 4.53
C ALA A 107 -13.72 -7.28 3.83
N PHE A 108 -13.16 -8.38 3.31
CA PHE A 108 -11.96 -8.36 2.48
C PHE A 108 -12.10 -7.47 1.24
N ALA A 109 -13.20 -7.61 0.49
CA ALA A 109 -13.47 -6.78 -0.67
C ALA A 109 -13.57 -5.28 -0.33
N LEU A 110 -14.23 -4.96 0.79
CA LEU A 110 -14.29 -3.58 1.30
C LEU A 110 -12.92 -3.06 1.72
N GLY A 111 -12.05 -3.92 2.23
CA GLY A 111 -10.64 -3.62 2.46
C GLY A 111 -9.93 -3.21 1.18
N TYR A 112 -10.05 -4.03 0.14
CA TYR A 112 -9.47 -3.76 -1.18
C TYR A 112 -9.95 -2.43 -1.76
N LEU A 113 -11.26 -2.15 -1.68
CA LEU A 113 -11.83 -0.88 -2.14
C LEU A 113 -11.35 0.31 -1.28
N SER A 114 -11.12 0.11 0.02
CA SER A 114 -10.56 1.14 0.90
C SER A 114 -9.14 1.51 0.48
N HIS A 115 -8.33 0.51 0.11
CA HIS A 115 -7.00 0.73 -0.44
C HIS A 115 -7.06 1.58 -1.72
N LEU A 116 -7.90 1.21 -2.69
CA LEU A 116 -8.07 1.99 -3.93
C LEU A 116 -8.57 3.42 -3.68
N ALA A 117 -9.53 3.58 -2.77
CA ALA A 117 -10.03 4.88 -2.37
C ALA A 117 -8.87 5.73 -1.82
N ALA A 118 -8.02 5.12 -1.02
CA ALA A 118 -6.88 5.79 -0.45
C ALA A 118 -5.90 6.25 -1.57
N ASP A 119 -5.60 5.36 -2.51
CA ASP A 119 -4.72 5.64 -3.64
C ASP A 119 -5.18 6.74 -4.57
N THR A 120 -6.49 6.98 -4.68
CA THR A 120 -6.97 8.14 -5.44
C THR A 120 -6.43 9.46 -4.88
N VAL A 121 -6.27 9.57 -3.56
CA VAL A 121 -5.72 10.76 -2.91
C VAL A 121 -4.19 10.79 -3.09
N ALA A 122 -3.53 9.66 -2.83
CA ALA A 122 -2.08 9.56 -2.95
C ALA A 122 -1.59 9.90 -4.37
N HIS A 123 -2.17 9.27 -5.40
CA HIS A 123 -1.70 9.40 -6.78
C HIS A 123 -2.23 10.63 -7.52
N ASN A 124 -3.37 11.23 -7.14
CA ASN A 124 -3.88 12.41 -7.85
C ASN A 124 -3.57 13.74 -7.16
N LYS A 125 -3.28 13.74 -5.86
CA LYS A 125 -3.03 14.98 -5.10
C LYS A 125 -1.62 15.01 -4.55
N PHE A 126 -1.25 13.97 -3.82
CA PHE A 126 -0.04 14.03 -3.02
C PHE A 126 1.23 13.80 -3.85
N ILE A 127 1.37 12.64 -4.49
CA ILE A 127 2.58 12.25 -5.23
C ILE A 127 2.90 13.26 -6.34
N PRO A 128 1.94 13.68 -7.20
CA PRO A 128 2.22 14.68 -8.23
C PRO A 128 2.71 16.01 -7.66
N ARG A 129 2.13 16.45 -6.54
CA ARG A 129 2.57 17.68 -5.84
C ARG A 129 4.00 17.53 -5.35
N GLN A 130 4.35 16.44 -4.68
CA GLN A 130 5.71 16.26 -4.16
C GLN A 130 6.73 16.16 -5.28
N MET A 131 6.43 15.39 -6.33
CA MET A 131 7.32 15.26 -7.47
C MET A 131 7.57 16.60 -8.17
N THR A 132 6.54 17.45 -8.25
CA THR A 132 6.65 18.81 -8.80
C THR A 132 7.56 19.68 -7.92
N LEU A 133 7.38 19.64 -6.60
CA LEU A 133 8.18 20.43 -5.66
C LEU A 133 9.64 19.99 -5.62
N THR A 134 9.92 18.70 -5.75
CA THR A 134 11.28 18.15 -5.65
C THR A 134 11.94 17.84 -6.98
N ARG A 135 11.26 18.16 -8.10
CA ARG A 135 11.75 17.94 -9.48
C ARG A 135 12.24 16.50 -9.72
N SER A 136 11.59 15.53 -9.08
CA SER A 136 11.96 14.12 -9.18
C SER A 136 11.30 13.45 -10.37
N THR A 137 11.96 12.43 -10.94
CA THR A 137 11.39 11.63 -12.05
C THR A 137 10.23 10.75 -11.57
N VAL A 138 9.33 10.39 -12.49
CA VAL A 138 8.13 9.58 -12.22
C VAL A 138 8.46 8.26 -11.52
N SER A 139 9.48 7.56 -11.98
CA SER A 139 9.77 6.21 -11.47
C SER A 139 10.44 6.21 -10.09
N PHE A 140 11.42 7.09 -9.88
CA PHE A 140 12.18 7.12 -8.62
C PHE A 140 11.51 7.97 -7.54
N GLY A 141 10.90 9.09 -7.93
CA GLY A 141 10.18 9.96 -7.02
C GLY A 141 8.95 9.28 -6.40
N HIS A 142 8.22 8.51 -7.19
CA HIS A 142 7.02 7.79 -6.74
C HIS A 142 7.33 6.82 -5.59
N LEU A 143 8.23 5.84 -5.81
CA LEU A 143 8.66 4.90 -4.78
C LEU A 143 9.33 5.61 -3.58
N TYR A 144 10.14 6.64 -3.84
CA TYR A 144 10.78 7.40 -2.77
C TYR A 144 9.76 8.04 -1.83
N TRP A 145 8.71 8.65 -2.38
CA TRP A 145 7.71 9.33 -1.57
C TRP A 145 6.84 8.36 -0.77
N GLU A 146 6.48 7.20 -1.34
CA GLU A 146 5.75 6.14 -0.62
C GLU A 146 6.55 5.63 0.59
N LEU A 147 7.82 5.29 0.39
CA LEU A 147 8.70 4.87 1.48
C LEU A 147 8.90 5.96 2.54
N ARG A 148 8.96 7.23 2.12
CA ARG A 148 9.15 8.33 3.07
C ARG A 148 7.95 8.53 3.95
N ALA A 149 6.74 8.39 3.43
CA ALA A 149 5.54 8.47 4.24
C ALA A 149 5.41 7.30 5.22
N ASP A 150 5.71 6.07 4.78
CA ASP A 150 5.74 4.89 5.63
C ASP A 150 6.71 5.06 6.81
N SER A 151 7.84 5.75 6.59
CA SER A 151 8.79 6.07 7.67
C SER A 151 8.23 7.01 8.75
N THR A 152 7.11 7.69 8.50
CA THR A 152 6.41 8.53 9.50
C THR A 152 5.40 7.74 10.33
N ILE A 153 5.13 6.49 9.96
CA ILE A 153 4.14 5.63 10.63
C ILE A 153 4.77 4.99 11.86
N GLY A 154 4.09 5.12 13.01
CA GLY A 154 4.56 4.59 14.29
C GLY A 154 4.67 3.05 14.32
N PRO A 155 5.54 2.48 15.19
CA PRO A 155 5.89 1.06 15.20
C PRO A 155 4.71 0.12 15.48
N HIS A 156 3.64 0.61 16.10
CA HIS A 156 2.40 -0.14 16.33
C HIS A 156 1.82 -0.71 15.02
N HIS A 157 1.62 0.14 14.01
CA HIS A 157 1.03 -0.26 12.73
C HIS A 157 1.95 -1.19 11.94
N TRP A 158 3.28 -1.04 12.09
CA TRP A 158 4.24 -1.99 11.53
C TRP A 158 4.14 -3.37 12.20
N GLY A 159 3.82 -3.41 13.50
CA GLY A 159 3.52 -4.64 14.22
C GLY A 159 2.24 -5.29 13.69
N GLU A 160 1.15 -4.54 13.60
CA GLU A 160 -0.13 -5.03 13.04
C GLU A 160 0.04 -5.52 11.61
N LEU A 161 0.77 -4.78 10.77
CA LEU A 161 1.09 -5.19 9.41
C LEU A 161 1.74 -6.57 9.39
N ARG A 162 2.81 -6.77 10.16
CA ARG A 162 3.49 -8.08 10.22
C ARG A 162 2.58 -9.20 10.71
N LEU A 163 1.67 -8.93 11.65
CA LEU A 163 0.70 -9.91 12.13
C LEU A 163 -0.25 -10.32 11.01
N VAL A 164 -0.90 -9.35 10.36
CA VAL A 164 -1.84 -9.62 9.26
C VAL A 164 -1.13 -10.33 8.11
N LEU A 165 0.09 -9.94 7.76
CA LEU A 165 0.86 -10.60 6.68
C LEU A 165 1.37 -12.00 7.06
N GLY A 166 1.45 -12.33 8.34
CA GLY A 166 1.85 -13.65 8.83
C GLY A 166 0.67 -14.63 8.98
N GLU A 167 -0.57 -14.15 8.83
CA GLU A 167 -1.77 -14.97 8.90
C GLU A 167 -2.07 -15.62 7.54
N VAL A 168 -2.77 -16.77 7.58
CA VAL A 168 -3.18 -17.53 6.39
C VAL A 168 -4.64 -17.22 6.10
N PHE A 169 -4.92 -16.76 4.88
CA PHE A 169 -6.26 -16.38 4.42
C PHE A 169 -6.65 -17.19 3.17
N ASP A 170 -6.82 -18.52 3.32
CA ASP A 170 -7.02 -19.45 2.20
C ASP A 170 -8.17 -19.07 1.26
N GLU A 171 -9.29 -18.59 1.82
CA GLU A 171 -10.47 -18.13 1.05
C GLU A 171 -10.11 -16.97 0.11
N HIS A 172 -9.36 -15.99 0.62
CA HIS A 172 -9.01 -14.77 -0.12
C HIS A 172 -7.89 -15.03 -1.12
N GLU A 173 -6.92 -15.88 -0.79
CA GLU A 173 -5.88 -16.30 -1.73
C GLU A 173 -6.49 -16.97 -2.97
N HIS A 174 -7.49 -17.84 -2.80
CA HIS A 174 -8.19 -18.47 -3.92
C HIS A 174 -8.92 -17.45 -4.81
N SER A 175 -9.61 -16.48 -4.20
CA SER A 175 -10.30 -15.39 -4.91
C SER A 175 -9.34 -14.52 -5.74
N LEU A 176 -8.15 -14.25 -5.22
CA LEU A 176 -7.13 -13.49 -5.94
C LEU A 176 -6.53 -14.33 -7.07
N HIS A 177 -6.24 -15.61 -6.82
CA HIS A 177 -5.64 -16.50 -7.82
C HIS A 177 -6.51 -16.72 -9.05
N SER A 178 -7.83 -16.87 -8.89
CA SER A 178 -8.75 -17.05 -10.02
C SER A 178 -8.84 -15.84 -10.96
N ARG A 179 -8.46 -14.64 -10.48
CA ARG A 179 -8.58 -13.38 -11.22
C ARG A 179 -7.26 -12.80 -11.72
N PHE A 180 -6.11 -13.25 -11.19
CA PHE A 180 -4.77 -12.81 -11.61
C PHE A 180 -4.00 -13.84 -12.47
N THR A 181 -4.63 -14.97 -12.84
CA THR A 181 -4.16 -15.90 -13.89
C THR A 181 -4.91 -15.66 -15.18
#